data_AF-A0A3D2PYY7-F1
#
_entry.id   AF-A0A3D2PYY7-F1
#
_cell.length_a   1.000
_cell.length_b   1.000
_cell.length_c   1.000
_cell.angle_alpha   90.00
_cell.angle_beta   90.00
_cell.angle_gamma   90.00
#
_symmetry.space_group_name_H-M   'P 1'
#
loop_
_entity.id
_entity.type
_entity.pdbx_description
1 polymer ?
#
loop_
_entity_poly.entity_id
_entity_poly.type
_entity_poly.pdbx_seq_one_letter_code
_entity_poly.pdbx_strand_id
1 'polypeptide(L)' 'PAKKAVAEKAPAEAEKLGKTALNAMKKAELADYASTQGVEVNASDTKAQMIEKLT' A
#
# COMPACT_ATOMS: atom_id res chain seq x y z
N PRO A 1 32.97 -19.16 9.72
CA PRO A 1 32.53 -18.04 10.59
C PRO A 1 31.28 -17.35 10.06
N ALA A 2 30.22 -17.36 10.89
CA ALA A 2 29.05 -16.47 10.98
C ALA A 2 28.28 -16.04 9.71
N LYS A 3 27.05 -16.55 9.64
CA LYS A 3 25.87 -15.97 8.97
C LYS A 3 25.72 -14.48 9.34
N LYS A 4 25.78 -13.58 8.35
CA LYS A 4 25.10 -12.28 8.35
C LYS A 4 24.03 -12.41 7.24
N ALA A 5 22.72 -12.51 7.47
CA ALA A 5 21.88 -11.98 8.52
C ALA A 5 22.14 -10.50 8.78
N VAL A 6 22.11 -9.70 7.72
CA VAL A 6 21.39 -8.44 7.73
C VAL A 6 20.79 -8.33 6.34
N ALA A 7 19.48 -8.56 6.25
CA ALA A 7 18.70 -8.07 5.12
C ALA A 7 19.05 -6.59 4.99
N GLU A 8 19.84 -6.29 3.97
CA GLU A 8 20.28 -4.94 3.65
C GLU A 8 18.99 -4.12 3.54
N LYS A 9 18.86 -3.20 4.51
CA LYS A 9 17.80 -2.22 4.59
C LYS A 9 17.60 -1.67 3.19
N ALA A 10 16.45 -1.93 2.57
CA ALA A 10 16.02 -1.17 1.41
C ALA A 10 15.77 0.27 1.93
N PRO A 11 16.60 1.26 1.58
CA PRO A 11 16.42 2.61 2.04
C PRO A 11 15.98 3.44 0.83
N ALA A 12 14.67 3.45 0.55
CA ALA A 12 13.99 4.47 -0.27
C ALA A 12 12.67 3.86 -0.77
N GLU A 13 11.64 3.90 0.07
CA GLU A 13 10.31 4.30 -0.38
C GLU A 13 9.64 4.86 0.90
N ALA A 14 9.85 6.15 1.17
CA ALA A 14 8.80 6.93 1.84
C ALA A 14 7.68 7.24 0.83
N GLU A 15 7.42 6.29 -0.07
CA GLU A 15 6.81 6.43 -1.37
C GLU A 15 5.65 5.44 -1.40
N LYS A 16 4.49 5.94 -1.82
CA LYS A 16 3.22 5.25 -2.08
C LYS A 16 3.28 3.71 -1.94
N LEU A 17 2.46 3.12 -1.06
CA LEU A 17 2.26 1.67 -1.00
C LEU A 17 2.13 1.09 -2.42
N GLY A 18 3.06 0.23 -2.84
CA GLY A 18 3.02 -0.38 -4.16
C GLY A 18 1.76 -1.23 -4.38
N LYS A 19 1.36 -1.44 -5.64
CA LYS A 19 0.14 -2.20 -6.01
C LYS A 19 0.03 -3.53 -5.27
N THR A 20 1.13 -4.24 -5.05
CA THR A 20 1.15 -5.52 -4.33
C THR A 20 0.75 -5.39 -2.86
N ALA A 21 1.22 -4.35 -2.19
CA ALA A 21 0.89 -4.08 -0.79
C ALA A 21 -0.58 -3.63 -0.65
N LEU A 22 -1.02 -2.73 -1.53
CA LEU A 22 -2.43 -2.32 -1.59
C LEU A 22 -3.36 -3.51 -1.92
N ASN A 23 -2.94 -4.44 -2.78
CA ASN A 23 -3.71 -5.64 -3.07
C ASN A 23 -3.70 -6.67 -1.92
N ALA A 24 -2.77 -6.58 -0.98
CA ALA A 24 -2.80 -7.38 0.25
C ALA A 24 -3.76 -6.78 1.31
N MET A 25 -4.00 -5.46 1.29
CA MET A 25 -4.87 -4.78 2.24
C MET A 25 -6.34 -5.15 2.09
N LYS A 26 -7.13 -5.01 3.16
CA LYS A 26 -8.59 -5.14 3.09
C LYS A 26 -9.21 -3.91 2.41
N LYS A 27 -10.46 -4.05 1.93
CA LYS A 27 -11.19 -2.93 1.33
C LYS A 27 -11.33 -1.74 2.29
N ALA A 28 -11.61 -2.02 3.57
CA ALA A 28 -11.67 -1.00 4.62
C ALA A 28 -10.32 -0.28 4.79
N GLU A 29 -9.23 -1.03 4.84
CA GLU A 29 -7.88 -0.46 4.98
C GLU A 29 -7.46 0.36 3.76
N LEU A 30 -7.89 -0.02 2.55
CA LEU A 30 -7.70 0.80 1.36
C LEU A 30 -8.51 2.10 1.41
N ALA A 31 -9.72 2.08 1.99
CA ALA A 31 -10.52 3.29 2.18
C ALA A 31 -9.87 4.25 3.19
N ASP A 32 -9.39 3.70 4.30
CA ASP A 32 -8.66 4.47 5.30
C ASP A 32 -7.37 5.02 4.70
N TYR A 33 -6.58 4.20 4.01
CA TYR A 33 -5.36 4.64 3.35
C TYR A 33 -5.65 5.73 2.31
N ALA A 34 -6.67 5.58 1.46
CA ALA A 34 -7.10 6.62 0.53
C ALA A 34 -7.45 7.92 1.25
N SER A 35 -8.17 7.84 2.36
CA SER A 35 -8.50 9.01 3.18
C SER A 35 -7.24 9.69 3.75
N THR A 36 -6.25 8.91 4.21
CA THR A 36 -4.95 9.46 4.67
C THR A 36 -4.14 10.12 3.54
N GLN A 37 -4.33 9.68 2.30
CA GLN A 37 -3.69 10.25 1.11
C GLN A 37 -4.50 11.41 0.49
N GLY A 38 -5.69 11.73 1.03
CA GLY A 38 -6.59 12.72 0.43
C GLY A 38 -7.24 12.25 -0.87
N VAL A 39 -7.28 10.93 -1.12
CA VAL A 39 -7.92 10.30 -2.28
C VAL A 39 -9.35 9.91 -1.92
N GLU A 40 -10.31 10.40 -2.70
CA GLU A 40 -11.71 10.04 -2.51
C GLU A 40 -12.04 8.69 -3.15
N VAL A 41 -12.43 7.73 -2.32
CA VAL A 41 -12.89 6.40 -2.74
C VAL A 41 -14.31 6.17 -2.25
N ASN A 42 -15.13 5.58 -3.11
CA ASN A 42 -16.52 5.31 -2.83
C ASN A 42 -16.68 3.90 -2.24
N ALA A 43 -17.67 3.69 -1.38
CA ALA A 43 -18.02 2.35 -0.90
C ALA A 43 -18.41 1.40 -2.05
N SER A 44 -18.95 1.94 -3.14
CA SER A 44 -19.26 1.22 -4.38
C SER A 44 -18.03 0.90 -5.23
N ASP A 45 -16.89 1.56 -5.00
CA ASP A 45 -15.66 1.23 -5.72
C ASP A 45 -15.24 -0.20 -5.39
N THR A 46 -14.69 -0.90 -6.38
CA THR A 46 -14.11 -2.22 -6.16
C THR A 46 -12.72 -2.06 -5.57
N LYS A 47 -12.22 -3.11 -4.90
CA LYS A 47 -10.86 -3.11 -4.38
C LYS A 47 -9.83 -2.68 -5.43
N ALA A 48 -9.96 -3.19 -6.65
CA ALA A 48 -9.09 -2.84 -7.77
C ALA A 48 -9.17 -1.34 -8.12
N GLN A 49 -10.37 -0.77 -8.21
CA GLN A 49 -10.54 0.66 -8.50
C GLN A 49 -9.94 1.55 -7.40
N MET A 50 -10.06 1.16 -6.14
CA MET A 50 -9.43 1.86 -5.02
C MET A 50 -7.90 1.81 -5.12
N ILE A 51 -7.33 0.64 -5.45
CA ILE A 51 -5.90 0.47 -5.66
C ILE A 51 -5.41 1.33 -6.83
N GLU A 52 -6.14 1.40 -7.94
CA GLU A 52 -5.79 2.24 -9.09
C GLU A 52 -5.76 3.72 -8.75
N LYS A 53 -6.68 4.21 -7.91
CA LYS A 53 -6.67 5.60 -7.43
C LYS A 53 -5.51 5.88 -6.46
N LEU A 54 -5.01 4.84 -5.79
CA LEU A 54 -3.97 4.89 -4.76
C LEU A 54 -2.56 4.67 -5.29
N THR A 55 -2.38 4.28 -6.56
CA THR A 55 -1.08 4.09 -7.23
C THR A 55 -0.84 5.12 -8.30
#